data_AF-X6EFJ0-F1
#
_entry.id   AF-X6EFJ0-F1
#
_cell.length_a   1.000
_cell.length_b   1.000
_cell.length_c   1.000
_cell.angle_alpha   90.00
_cell.angle_beta   90.00
_cell.angle_gamma   90.00
#
_symmetry.space_group_name_H-M   'P 1'
#
loop_
_entity.id
_entity.type
_entity.pdbx_description
1 polymer ?
#
loop_
_entity_poly.entity_id
_entity_poly.type
_entity_poly.pdbx_seq_one_letter_code
_entity_poly.pdbx_strand_id
1 'polypeptide(L)'
;MAQHDRLKIYAGVQVLLRSTKPMAARHQREHQWLLRQYFPKGTDLSIHSADEIAAVAAALNGRPRKTLGWKTPAEALDELLP
;
A
#
# COMPACT_ATOMS: atom_id res chain seq x y z
N MET A 1 5.88 12.94 -20.02
CA MET A 1 6.69 11.71 -19.97
C MET A 1 6.73 11.20 -18.53
N ALA A 2 6.32 9.95 -18.29
CA ALA A 2 6.30 9.38 -16.95
C ALA A 2 7.75 9.15 -16.46
N GLN A 3 8.18 9.78 -15.37
CA GLN A 3 9.56 9.77 -14.84
C GLN A 3 10.01 8.42 -14.21
N HIS A 4 9.32 7.32 -14.51
CA HIS A 4 9.53 6.01 -13.89
C HIS A 4 10.91 5.40 -14.21
N ASP A 5 11.47 5.65 -15.41
CA ASP A 5 12.83 5.21 -15.76
C ASP A 5 13.89 5.86 -14.86
N ARG A 6 13.71 7.15 -14.53
CA ARG A 6 14.61 7.85 -13.60
C ARG A 6 14.49 7.28 -12.20
N LEU A 7 13.27 7.05 -11.71
CA LEU A 7 13.05 6.47 -10.38
C LEU A 7 13.74 5.10 -10.23
N LYS A 8 13.60 4.23 -11.25
CA LYS A 8 14.24 2.91 -11.29
C LYS A 8 15.76 3.00 -11.15
N ILE A 9 16.39 3.95 -11.86
CA ILE A 9 17.84 4.16 -11.80
C ILE A 9 18.28 4.67 -10.43
N TYR A 10 17.63 5.73 -9.93
CA TYR A 10 18.04 6.39 -8.68
C TYR A 10 17.81 5.54 -7.44
N ALA A 11 16.67 4.87 -7.34
CA ALA A 11 16.32 4.08 -6.16
C ALA A 11 16.85 2.63 -6.24
N GLY A 12 17.38 2.20 -7.39
CA GLY A 12 17.87 0.83 -7.57
C GLY A 12 16.77 -0.24 -7.47
N VAL A 13 15.50 0.15 -7.53
CA VAL A 13 14.34 -0.75 -7.40
C VAL A 13 13.62 -0.95 -8.72
N GLN A 14 13.10 -2.16 -8.94
CA GLN A 14 12.25 -2.44 -10.09
C GLN A 14 10.90 -1.74 -9.95
N VAL A 15 10.57 -0.84 -10.87
CA VAL A 15 9.25 -0.19 -10.92
C VAL A 15 8.28 -1.07 -11.69
N LEU A 16 7.30 -1.64 -10.98
CA LEU A 16 6.22 -2.42 -11.57
C LEU A 16 4.92 -1.61 -11.50
N LEU A 17 4.27 -1.44 -12.66
CA LEU A 17 2.90 -0.95 -12.72
C LEU A 17 1.92 -2.12 -12.51
N ARG A 18 0.61 -1.89 -12.68
CA ARG A 18 -0.46 -2.87 -12.44
C ARG A 18 -0.04 -4.30 -12.81
N SER A 19 -0.06 -5.19 -11.82
CA SER A 19 0.36 -6.58 -12.04
C SER A 19 -0.55 -7.28 -13.06
N THR A 20 0.04 -8.02 -13.99
CA THR A 20 -0.66 -8.93 -14.90
C THR A 20 -1.06 -10.24 -14.20
N LYS A 21 -0.49 -10.53 -13.02
CA LYS A 21 -0.79 -11.74 -12.24
C LYS A 21 -2.16 -11.61 -11.55
N PRO A 22 -3.11 -12.53 -11.76
CA PRO A 22 -4.49 -12.40 -11.27
C PRO A 22 -4.60 -12.19 -9.75
N MET A 23 -3.81 -12.92 -8.95
CA MET A 23 -3.84 -12.83 -7.49
C MET A 23 -3.25 -11.51 -6.98
N ALA A 24 -2.10 -11.09 -7.51
CA ALA A 24 -1.50 -9.81 -7.14
C ALA A 24 -2.45 -8.63 -7.48
N ALA A 25 -3.08 -8.67 -8.64
CA ALA A 25 -4.09 -7.68 -9.02
C ALA A 25 -5.30 -7.69 -8.08
N ARG A 26 -5.71 -8.86 -7.56
CA ARG A 26 -6.80 -8.98 -6.58
C ARG A 26 -6.42 -8.33 -5.25
N HIS A 27 -5.25 -8.64 -4.70
CA HIS A 27 -4.76 -8.03 -3.45
C HIS A 27 -4.65 -6.51 -3.57
N GLN A 28 -4.15 -6.01 -4.71
CA GLN A 28 -4.08 -4.57 -4.96
C GLN A 28 -5.46 -3.90 -4.99
N ARG A 29 -6.49 -4.57 -5.56
CA ARG A 29 -7.87 -4.07 -5.55
C ARG A 29 -8.48 -4.05 -4.14
N GLU A 30 -8.22 -5.07 -3.33
CA GLU A 30 -8.69 -5.13 -1.94
C GLU A 30 -8.09 -3.99 -1.12
N HIS A 31 -6.78 -3.75 -1.25
CA HIS A 31 -6.11 -2.64 -0.58
C HIS A 31 -6.67 -1.27 -1.01
N GLN A 32 -6.94 -1.08 -2.30
CA GLN A 32 -7.58 0.14 -2.80
C GLN A 32 -9.00 0.31 -2.25
N TRP A 33 -9.75 -0.77 -2.07
CA TRP A 33 -11.08 -0.69 -1.45
C TRP A 33 -11.00 -0.29 0.02
N LEU A 34 -10.02 -0.80 0.77
CA LEU A 34 -9.80 -0.44 2.17
C LEU A 34 -9.41 1.03 2.34
N LEU A 35 -8.54 1.55 1.47
CA LEU A 35 -8.20 2.97 1.46
C LEU A 35 -9.43 3.86 1.24
N ARG A 36 -10.41 3.40 0.45
CA ARG A 36 -11.67 4.12 0.21
C ARG A 36 -12.58 4.23 1.43
N GLN A 37 -12.31 3.49 2.51
CA GLN A 37 -13.01 3.67 3.78
C GLN A 37 -12.57 4.97 4.49
N TYR A 38 -11.36 5.46 4.18
CA TYR A 38 -10.78 6.65 4.79
C TYR A 38 -10.77 7.84 3.83
N PHE A 39 -10.41 7.59 2.56
CA PHE A 39 -10.30 8.62 1.53
C PHE A 39 -11.14 8.24 0.31
N PRO A 40 -12.27 8.91 0.07
CA PRO A 40 -13.08 8.69 -1.13
C PRO A 40 -12.23 8.69 -2.41
N LYS A 41 -12.70 7.95 -3.41
CA LYS A 41 -11.96 7.88 -4.68
C LYS A 41 -11.87 9.28 -5.31
N GLY A 42 -10.66 9.74 -5.60
CA GLY A 42 -10.42 11.05 -6.19
C GLY A 42 -10.20 12.17 -5.16
N THR A 43 -10.17 11.84 -3.86
CA THR A 43 -9.74 12.78 -2.83
C THR A 43 -8.28 13.18 -3.07
N ASP A 44 -8.05 14.50 -3.05
CA ASP A 44 -6.71 15.06 -3.01
C ASP A 44 -6.10 14.78 -1.64
N LEU A 45 -5.05 13.96 -1.58
CA LEU A 45 -4.40 13.62 -0.33
C LEU A 45 -3.57 14.77 0.24
N SER A 46 -3.25 15.80 -0.56
CA SER A 46 -2.45 16.94 -0.11
C SER A 46 -3.17 17.85 0.88
N ILE A 47 -4.50 17.75 0.96
CA ILE A 47 -5.32 18.49 1.92
C ILE A 47 -5.23 17.90 3.34
N HIS A 48 -4.81 16.64 3.45
CA HIS A 48 -4.69 15.93 4.71
C HIS A 48 -3.31 16.17 5.32
N SER A 49 -3.28 16.29 6.66
CA SER A 49 -2.00 16.43 7.35
C SER A 49 -1.19 15.14 7.26
N ALA A 50 0.13 15.25 7.39
CA ALA A 50 1.01 14.09 7.44
C ALA A 50 0.61 13.13 8.59
N ASP A 51 0.15 13.68 9.71
CA ASP A 51 -0.30 12.91 10.88
C ASP A 51 -1.61 12.15 10.61
N GLU A 52 -2.57 12.76 9.89
CA GLU A 52 -3.79 12.08 9.47
C GLU A 52 -3.48 10.89 8.55
N ILE A 53 -2.59 11.12 7.57
CA ILE A 53 -2.16 10.07 6.64
C ILE A 53 -1.44 8.95 7.41
N ALA A 54 -0.56 9.31 8.35
CA ALA A 54 0.16 8.35 9.18
C ALA A 54 -0.78 7.55 10.08
N ALA A 55 -1.79 8.18 10.67
CA ALA A 55 -2.79 7.50 11.50
C ALA A 55 -3.60 6.47 10.69
N VAL A 56 -4.01 6.81 9.46
CA VAL A 56 -4.69 5.86 8.56
C VAL A 56 -3.75 4.72 8.16
N ALA A 57 -2.49 5.00 7.85
CA ALA A 57 -1.50 3.98 7.55
C ALA A 57 -1.30 3.02 8.73
N ALA A 58 -1.17 3.55 9.96
CA ALA A 58 -1.06 2.75 11.18
C ALA A 58 -2.30 1.87 11.40
N ALA A 59 -3.51 2.41 11.21
CA ALA A 59 -4.75 1.65 11.33
C ALA A 59 -4.84 0.52 10.30
N LEU A 60 -4.43 0.75 9.05
CA LEU A 60 -4.42 -0.28 8.00
C LEU A 60 -3.38 -1.37 8.25
N ASN A 61 -2.18 -0.97 8.70
CA ASN A 61 -1.05 -1.87 8.96
C ASN A 61 -1.18 -2.65 10.26
N GLY A 62 -1.93 -2.12 11.24
CA GLY A 62 -2.26 -2.79 12.50
C GLY A 62 -3.52 -3.65 12.45
N ARG A 63 -4.19 -3.75 11.30
CA ARG A 63 -5.44 -4.51 11.17
C ARG A 63 -5.18 -6.00 10.86
N PRO A 64 -5.64 -6.94 11.69
CA PRO A 64 -5.55 -8.38 11.42
C PRO A 64 -6.14 -8.78 10.07
N ARG A 65 -5.43 -9.63 9.31
CA ARG A 65 -5.87 -10.12 8.00
C ARG A 65 -6.00 -11.63 7.99
N LYS A 66 -7.18 -12.14 7.59
CA LYS A 66 -7.40 -13.58 7.41
C LYS A 66 -6.41 -14.21 6.42
N THR A 67 -6.00 -13.47 5.37
CA THR A 67 -5.00 -13.94 4.39
C THR A 67 -3.61 -14.10 4.97
N LEU A 68 -3.32 -13.47 6.11
CA LEU A 68 -2.04 -13.56 6.83
C LEU A 68 -2.17 -14.45 8.09
N GLY A 69 -3.16 -15.34 8.14
CA GLY A 69 -3.39 -16.16 9.33
C GLY A 69 -3.79 -15.34 10.56
N TRP A 70 -4.50 -14.23 10.35
CA TRP A 70 -4.90 -13.25 11.37
C TRP A 70 -3.78 -12.38 11.96
N LYS A 71 -2.56 -12.47 11.43
CA LYS A 71 -1.52 -11.47 11.71
C LYS A 71 -1.87 -10.12 11.08
N THR A 72 -1.32 -9.06 11.66
CA THR A 72 -1.33 -7.72 11.06
C THR A 72 -0.28 -7.62 9.95
N PRO A 73 -0.48 -6.75 8.94
CA PRO A 73 0.56 -6.48 7.95
C PRO A 73 1.90 -6.05 8.56
N ALA A 74 1.88 -5.30 9.67
CA ALA A 74 3.08 -4.90 10.39
C ALA A 74 3.82 -6.12 10.96
N GLU A 75 3.14 -7.03 11.66
CA GLU A 75 3.74 -8.26 12.19
C GLU A 75 4.29 -9.17 11.09
N ALA A 76 3.51 -9.37 10.02
CA ALA A 76 3.94 -10.20 8.89
C ALA A 76 5.15 -9.61 8.15
N LEU A 77 5.29 -8.28 8.14
CA LEU A 77 6.47 -7.62 7.60
C LEU A 77 7.67 -7.78 8.53
N ASP A 78 7.49 -7.61 9.84
CA ASP A 78 8.54 -7.75 10.85
C ASP A 78 9.20 -9.14 10.79
N GLU A 79 8.42 -10.21 10.55
CA GLU A 79 8.93 -11.58 10.36
C GLU A 79 9.80 -11.77 9.11
N LEU A 80 9.72 -10.87 8.14
CA LEU A 80 10.46 -10.94 6.88
C LEU A 80 11.67 -10.00 6.85
N LEU A 81 11.81 -9.12 7.84
CA LEU A 81 12.94 -8.21 7.95
C LEU A 81 14.10 -8.91 8.69
N PRO A 82 15.36 -8.73 8.23
CA PRO A 82 16.53 -9.34 8.82
C PRO A 82 16.93 -8.71 10.17
#